data_AF-A0A7K4HEH7-F1
#
_entry.id   AF-A0A7K4HEH7-F1
#
_cell.length_a   1.000
_cell.length_b   1.000
_cell.length_c   1.000
_cell.angle_alpha   90.00
_cell.angle_beta   90.00
_cell.angle_gamma   90.00
#
_symmetry.space_group_name_H-M   'P 1'
#
loop_
_entity.id
_entity.type
_entity.pdbx_description
1 polymer ?
#
loop_
_entity_poly.entity_id
_entity_poly.type
_entity_poly.pdbx_seq_one_letter_code
_entity_poly.pdbx_strand_id
1 'polypeptide(L)'
;MDMKKLEVRCPSCSSRGYIEVSEEDVQKAARGVFAVNILEGVACEHSFVAYIDKNLAVRDTFIADFQLELPDIVPEQIITPDVSEQLESIDVGLIKLNLTASLLTHVIRAILYKKKINLIFDQSYMVDQVYRFIEYITLNSFETEILVISGEQYDMKNFKDTIILQGNRIIKDSDNILNPKTLGIERSLVRKFLGEYEPKPSLIYLQNGLQKAYDLSRTIVDIVNNLKKKEKIYSKNVIEVIAANHYVNIQLPYLDFLYTIVENYFGVEVPKSSNISDFLSTL
;
A
#
# COMPACT_ATOMS: atom_id res chain seq x y z
N MET A 1 -11.63 -19.80 20.08
CA MET A 1 -10.19 -19.64 19.81
C MET A 1 -9.55 -19.18 21.10
N ASP A 2 -8.65 -19.97 21.67
CA ASP A 2 -7.98 -19.60 22.91
C ASP A 2 -6.94 -18.53 22.63
N MET A 3 -7.21 -17.33 23.15
CA MET A 3 -6.31 -16.18 23.09
C MET A 3 -5.47 -16.14 24.37
N LYS A 4 -4.15 -16.03 24.23
CA LYS A 4 -3.21 -15.97 25.35
C LYS A 4 -2.56 -14.60 25.41
N LYS A 5 -2.62 -13.99 26.59
CA LYS A 5 -2.00 -12.70 26.87
C LYS A 5 -0.52 -12.90 27.24
N LEU A 6 0.37 -12.27 26.49
CA LEU A 6 1.82 -12.36 26.65
C LEU A 6 2.43 -10.98 26.88
N GLU A 7 3.39 -10.89 27.78
CA GLU A 7 4.18 -9.69 28.02
C GLU A 7 5.27 -9.56 26.94
N VAL A 8 5.37 -8.38 26.34
CA VAL A 8 6.43 -8.04 25.37
C VAL A 8 7.24 -6.86 25.88
N ARG A 9 8.53 -6.83 25.52
CA ARG A 9 9.45 -5.78 25.93
C ARG A 9 10.05 -5.09 24.71
N CYS A 10 9.92 -3.78 24.65
CA CYS A 10 10.53 -2.99 23.58
C CYS A 10 12.07 -3.08 23.66
N PRO A 11 12.76 -3.43 22.56
CA PRO A 11 14.22 -3.54 22.57
C PRO A 11 14.93 -2.17 22.57
N SER A 12 14.26 -1.07 22.21
CA SER A 12 14.81 0.30 22.26
C SER A 12 14.76 0.89 23.67
N CYS A 13 13.57 0.98 24.28
CA CYS A 13 13.36 1.68 25.55
C CYS A 13 13.08 0.78 26.75
N SER A 14 13.02 -0.54 26.57
CA SER A 14 12.69 -1.52 27.62
C SER A 14 11.30 -1.40 28.24
N SER A 15 10.40 -0.55 27.72
CA SER A 15 9.01 -0.51 28.15
C SER A 15 8.30 -1.85 27.91
N ARG A 16 7.34 -2.15 28.78
CA ARG A 16 6.58 -3.41 28.77
C ARG A 16 5.17 -3.16 28.27
N GLY A 17 4.69 -4.05 27.41
CA GLY A 17 3.33 -4.08 26.91
C GLY A 17 2.77 -5.48 26.94
N TYR A 18 1.51 -5.63 26.56
CA TYR A 18 0.87 -6.93 26.44
C TYR A 18 0.25 -7.09 25.06
N ILE A 19 0.42 -8.27 24.49
CA ILE A 19 -0.25 -8.69 23.26
C ILE A 19 -1.10 -9.92 23.53
N GLU A 20 -2.11 -10.12 22.68
CA GLU A 20 -2.91 -11.33 22.68
C GLU A 20 -2.63 -12.10 21.40
N VAL A 21 -2.31 -13.39 21.54
CA VAL A 21 -2.00 -14.27 20.41
C VAL A 21 -2.83 -15.54 20.47
N SER A 22 -3.23 -16.03 19.31
CA SER A 22 -3.93 -17.30 19.13
C SER A 22 -2.95 -18.45 19.29
N GLU A 23 -3.23 -19.35 20.25
CA GLU A 23 -2.37 -20.51 20.52
C GLU A 23 -2.27 -21.43 19.31
N GLU A 24 -3.35 -21.57 18.53
CA GLU A 24 -3.35 -22.36 17.31
C GLU A 24 -2.36 -21.83 16.26
N ASP A 25 -2.27 -20.50 16.11
CA ASP A 25 -1.42 -19.89 15.09
C ASP A 25 0.07 -20.00 15.46
N VAL A 26 0.37 -19.91 16.76
CA VAL A 26 1.71 -20.15 17.28
C VAL A 26 2.13 -21.62 17.06
N GLN A 27 1.23 -22.59 17.26
CA GLN A 27 1.53 -24.01 17.05
C GLN A 27 1.74 -24.37 15.56
N LYS A 28 1.01 -23.70 14.66
CA LYS A 28 1.12 -23.87 13.20
C LYS A 28 2.41 -23.29 12.61
N ALA A 29 3.20 -22.54 13.38
CA ALA A 29 4.43 -21.94 12.90
C ALA A 29 5.47 -23.00 12.44
N ALA A 30 5.81 -22.97 11.15
CA ALA A 30 6.69 -23.96 10.51
C ALA A 30 8.15 -23.93 10.99
N ARG A 31 8.62 -22.79 11.52
CA ARG A 31 10.02 -22.55 11.89
C ARG A 31 10.29 -22.54 13.40
N GLY A 32 9.36 -23.06 14.20
CA GLY A 32 9.50 -23.14 15.67
C GLY A 32 9.24 -21.83 16.42
N VAL A 33 9.25 -20.69 15.72
CA VAL A 33 8.87 -19.37 16.24
C VAL A 33 7.83 -18.70 15.35
N PHE A 34 6.92 -17.97 15.97
CA PHE A 34 5.86 -17.17 15.38
C PHE A 34 6.20 -15.68 15.55
N ALA A 35 6.26 -14.93 14.46
CA ALA A 35 6.63 -13.52 14.49
C ALA A 35 5.37 -12.64 14.54
N VAL A 36 5.34 -11.69 15.48
CA VAL A 36 4.22 -10.76 15.68
C VAL A 36 4.74 -9.33 15.62
N ASN A 37 4.11 -8.49 14.82
CA ASN A 37 4.39 -7.06 14.80
C ASN A 37 3.70 -6.38 15.98
N ILE A 38 4.46 -5.63 16.76
CA ILE A 38 4.03 -4.81 17.88
C ILE A 38 3.93 -3.38 17.38
N LEU A 39 2.71 -2.84 17.39
CA LEU A 39 2.43 -1.47 16.97
C LEU A 39 2.79 -0.48 18.09
N GLU A 40 2.92 0.78 17.70
CA GLU A 40 3.08 1.90 18.63
C GLU A 40 1.90 1.97 19.60
N GLY A 41 2.16 2.38 20.84
CA GLY A 41 1.16 2.47 21.91
C GLY A 41 0.87 1.15 22.65
N VAL A 42 1.27 -0.01 22.11
CA VAL A 42 1.08 -1.31 22.79
C VAL A 42 2.01 -1.45 24.00
N ALA A 43 3.28 -1.06 23.83
CA ALA A 43 4.28 -1.05 24.91
C ALA A 43 4.91 0.34 25.10
N CYS A 44 5.09 1.09 24.01
CA CYS A 44 5.66 2.43 23.95
C CYS A 44 5.43 3.02 22.55
N GLU A 45 6.01 4.18 22.27
CA GLU A 45 5.97 4.85 20.96
C GLU A 45 6.79 4.16 19.85
N HIS A 46 7.52 3.08 20.14
CA HIS A 46 8.27 2.33 19.13
C HIS A 46 7.48 1.13 18.60
N SER A 47 7.54 0.91 17.29
CA SER A 47 7.12 -0.34 16.64
C SER A 47 8.28 -1.34 16.58
N PHE A 48 7.99 -2.63 16.76
CA PHE A 48 8.99 -3.70 16.74
C PHE A 48 8.35 -5.08 16.48
N VAL A 49 9.16 -6.10 16.21
CA VAL A 49 8.71 -7.48 16.01
C VAL A 49 9.06 -8.31 17.25
N ALA A 50 8.12 -9.10 17.75
CA ALA A 50 8.34 -10.10 18.79
C ALA A 50 8.31 -11.52 18.21
N TYR A 51 9.25 -12.37 18.60
CA TYR A 51 9.30 -13.78 18.23
C TYR A 51 8.82 -14.65 19.39
N ILE A 52 7.77 -15.42 19.15
CA ILE A 52 7.09 -16.23 20.17
C ILE A 52 7.31 -17.70 19.83
N ASP A 53 7.78 -18.50 20.78
CA ASP A 53 7.95 -19.94 20.55
C ASP A 53 6.65 -20.74 20.75
N LYS A 54 6.71 -22.03 20.45
CA LYS A 54 5.59 -22.97 20.66
C LYS A 54 5.19 -23.19 22.12
N ASN A 55 5.96 -22.70 23.08
CA ASN A 55 5.61 -22.73 24.50
C ASN A 55 4.97 -21.40 24.95
N LEU A 56 4.62 -20.53 24.00
CA LEU A 56 4.04 -19.21 24.25
C LEU A 56 4.99 -18.29 25.03
N ALA A 57 6.30 -18.47 24.88
CA ALA A 57 7.30 -17.57 25.44
C ALA A 57 7.82 -16.62 24.38
N VAL A 58 7.89 -15.32 24.69
CA VAL A 58 8.59 -14.33 23.88
C VAL A 58 10.08 -14.60 24.00
N ARG A 59 10.71 -14.98 22.89
CA ARG A 59 12.14 -15.35 22.83
C ARG A 59 13.04 -14.18 22.51
N ASP A 60 12.59 -13.31 21.61
CA ASP A 60 13.37 -12.17 21.16
C ASP A 60 12.45 -11.04 20.69
N THR A 61 12.97 -9.82 20.73
CA THR A 61 12.32 -8.64 20.18
C THR A 61 13.31 -7.85 19.33
N PHE A 62 12.88 -7.47 18.13
CA PHE A 62 13.72 -6.85 17.13
C PHE A 62 13.03 -5.62 16.55
N ILE A 63 13.70 -4.47 16.57
CA ILE A 63 13.27 -3.32 15.78
C ILE A 63 13.78 -3.55 14.37
N ALA A 64 12.86 -3.58 13.41
CA ALA A 64 13.26 -3.61 12.02
C ALA A 64 13.96 -2.30 11.69
N ASP A 65 15.20 -2.39 11.18
CA ASP A 65 15.99 -1.22 10.76
C ASP A 65 15.23 -0.35 9.74
N PHE A 66 14.27 -0.94 9.02
CA PHE A 66 13.29 -0.25 8.19
C PHE A 66 11.91 -0.87 8.36
N GLN A 67 10.98 -0.12 8.96
CA GLN A 67 9.56 -0.35 8.82
C GLN A 67 9.03 0.66 7.81
N LEU A 68 8.42 0.17 6.72
CA LEU A 68 7.85 1.03 5.68
C LEU A 68 6.56 1.64 6.23
N GLU A 69 6.71 2.74 6.96
CA GLU A 69 5.59 3.48 7.51
C GLU A 69 4.94 4.28 6.39
N LEU A 70 3.66 3.96 6.13
CA LEU A 70 2.83 4.85 5.33
C LEU A 70 2.66 6.14 6.15
N PRO A 71 2.77 7.31 5.54
CA PRO A 71 2.43 8.55 6.22
C PRO A 71 1.06 8.44 6.87
N ASP A 72 0.90 9.03 8.06
CA ASP A 72 -0.36 8.99 8.77
C ASP A 72 -1.48 9.55 7.90
N ILE A 73 -2.43 8.68 7.62
CA ILE A 73 -3.66 9.03 6.93
C ILE A 73 -4.61 9.51 8.02
N VAL A 74 -4.50 10.78 8.41
CA VAL A 74 -5.56 11.42 9.18
C VAL A 74 -6.73 11.61 8.21
N PRO A 75 -7.87 10.93 8.38
CA PRO A 75 -9.00 11.11 7.49
C PRO A 75 -9.54 12.53 7.70
N GLU A 76 -9.25 13.45 6.78
CA GLU A 76 -9.87 14.78 6.80
C GLU A 76 -11.31 14.76 6.23
N GLN A 77 -11.78 13.63 5.71
CA GLN A 77 -13.01 13.62 4.93
C GLN A 77 -14.27 13.53 5.79
N ILE A 78 -15.03 14.64 5.78
CA ILE A 78 -16.48 14.61 5.92
C ILE A 78 -17.00 13.80 4.72
N ILE A 79 -17.55 12.60 4.97
CA ILE A 79 -18.15 11.76 3.92
C ILE A 79 -19.26 12.57 3.26
N THR A 80 -19.13 12.88 1.97
CA THR A 80 -20.19 13.56 1.22
C THR A 80 -21.31 12.56 0.90
N PRO A 81 -22.56 13.03 0.71
CA PRO A 81 -23.70 12.13 0.47
C PRO A 81 -23.49 11.17 -0.71
N ASP A 82 -22.90 11.65 -1.81
CA ASP A 82 -22.62 10.86 -3.01
C ASP A 82 -21.62 9.72 -2.77
N VAL A 83 -20.55 10.00 -2.01
CA VAL A 83 -19.57 8.99 -1.58
C VAL A 83 -20.20 7.97 -0.64
N SER A 84 -21.16 8.39 0.20
CA SER A 84 -21.89 7.50 1.11
C SER A 84 -22.76 6.49 0.34
N GLU A 85 -23.45 6.91 -0.71
CA GLU A 85 -24.28 6.02 -1.54
C GLU A 85 -23.44 5.00 -2.31
N GLN A 86 -22.31 5.43 -2.89
CA GLN A 86 -21.38 4.51 -3.56
C GLN A 86 -20.81 3.46 -2.59
N LEU A 87 -20.41 3.90 -1.39
CA LEU A 87 -19.87 3.02 -0.34
C LEU A 87 -20.87 1.93 0.07
N GLU A 88 -22.16 2.23 0.11
CA GLU A 88 -23.22 1.26 0.44
C GLU A 88 -23.51 0.28 -0.70
N SER A 89 -23.12 0.61 -1.93
CA SER A 89 -23.33 -0.23 -3.11
C SER A 89 -22.24 -1.29 -3.34
N ILE A 90 -21.16 -1.26 -2.54
CA ILE A 90 -19.99 -2.14 -2.65
C ILE A 90 -20.02 -3.19 -1.55
N ASP A 91 -20.05 -4.47 -1.93
CA ASP A 91 -19.88 -5.56 -0.96
C ASP A 91 -18.40 -5.79 -0.68
N VAL A 92 -17.89 -5.07 0.32
CA VAL A 92 -16.48 -5.16 0.74
C VAL A 92 -16.10 -6.56 1.18
N GLY A 93 -17.03 -7.31 1.79
CA GLY A 93 -16.78 -8.68 2.21
C GLY A 93 -16.49 -9.55 0.98
N LEU A 94 -17.30 -9.42 -0.05
CA LEU A 94 -17.11 -10.11 -1.32
C LEU A 94 -15.79 -9.71 -2.01
N ILE A 95 -15.44 -8.42 -2.00
CA ILE A 95 -14.16 -7.94 -2.53
C ILE A 95 -12.98 -8.59 -1.79
N LYS A 96 -12.97 -8.58 -0.45
CA LYS A 96 -11.88 -9.16 0.35
C LYS A 96 -11.76 -10.67 0.19
N LEU A 97 -12.89 -11.36 -0.03
CA LEU A 97 -12.91 -12.82 -0.23
C LEU A 97 -12.38 -13.24 -1.60
N ASN A 98 -12.62 -12.45 -2.64
CA ASN A 98 -12.33 -12.84 -4.03
C ASN A 98 -11.08 -12.16 -4.61
N LEU A 99 -10.69 -10.98 -4.09
CA LEU A 99 -9.47 -10.29 -4.52
C LEU A 99 -8.33 -10.54 -3.55
N THR A 100 -7.35 -11.33 -3.98
CA THR A 100 -6.18 -11.60 -3.16
C THR A 100 -5.32 -10.35 -2.98
N ALA A 101 -4.52 -10.33 -1.90
CA ALA A 101 -3.58 -9.25 -1.64
C ALA A 101 -2.62 -9.00 -2.83
N SER A 102 -2.17 -10.08 -3.49
CA SER A 102 -1.27 -9.96 -4.64
C SER A 102 -1.97 -9.34 -5.84
N LEU A 103 -3.20 -9.76 -6.13
CA LEU A 103 -3.98 -9.22 -7.24
C LEU A 103 -4.25 -7.72 -7.03
N LEU A 104 -4.74 -7.34 -5.84
CA LEU A 104 -4.98 -5.94 -5.49
C LEU A 104 -3.72 -5.09 -5.58
N THR A 105 -2.59 -5.62 -5.10
CA THR A 105 -1.28 -4.92 -5.18
C THR A 105 -0.90 -4.66 -6.63
N HIS A 106 -1.08 -5.64 -7.52
CA HIS A 106 -0.78 -5.48 -8.95
C HIS A 106 -1.74 -4.50 -9.63
N VAL A 107 -3.02 -4.54 -9.29
CA VAL A 107 -4.03 -3.60 -9.82
C VAL A 107 -3.67 -2.18 -9.42
N ILE A 108 -3.39 -1.93 -8.13
CA ILE A 108 -2.97 -0.62 -7.67
C ILE A 108 -1.70 -0.17 -8.38
N ARG A 109 -0.69 -1.03 -8.51
CA ARG A 109 0.54 -0.70 -9.25
C ARG A 109 0.24 -0.26 -10.68
N ALA A 110 -0.62 -0.98 -11.39
CA ALA A 110 -0.98 -0.66 -12.77
C ALA A 110 -1.73 0.68 -12.87
N ILE A 111 -2.63 0.98 -11.93
CA ILE A 111 -3.32 2.28 -11.80
C ILE A 111 -2.29 3.40 -11.63
N LEU A 112 -1.35 3.24 -10.68
CA LEU A 112 -0.30 4.21 -10.39
C LEU A 112 0.71 4.41 -11.54
N TYR A 113 0.67 3.56 -12.56
CA TYR A 113 1.50 3.64 -13.77
C TYR A 113 0.69 4.05 -15.01
N LYS A 114 -0.59 4.42 -14.84
CA LYS A 114 -1.52 4.76 -15.92
C LYS A 114 -1.60 3.67 -16.99
N LYS A 115 -1.58 2.40 -16.58
CA LYS A 115 -1.67 1.26 -17.50
C LYS A 115 -3.10 0.79 -17.65
N LYS A 116 -3.44 0.30 -18.85
CA LYS A 116 -4.69 -0.42 -19.10
C LYS A 116 -4.63 -1.77 -18.39
N ILE A 117 -5.72 -2.15 -17.73
CA ILE A 117 -5.81 -3.36 -16.92
C ILE A 117 -6.94 -4.23 -17.45
N ASN A 118 -6.62 -5.48 -17.76
CA ASN A 118 -7.63 -6.51 -18.00
C ASN A 118 -7.62 -7.50 -16.84
N LEU A 119 -8.75 -7.57 -16.14
CA LEU A 119 -8.98 -8.55 -15.09
C LEU A 119 -9.86 -9.67 -15.62
N ILE A 120 -9.37 -10.89 -15.51
CA ILE A 120 -10.09 -12.10 -15.89
C ILE A 120 -10.62 -12.75 -14.61
N PHE A 121 -11.94 -12.85 -14.49
CA PHE A 121 -12.62 -13.57 -13.42
C PHE A 121 -13.44 -14.72 -13.98
N ASP A 122 -13.44 -15.86 -13.29
CA ASP A 122 -14.32 -16.96 -13.68
C ASP A 122 -15.78 -16.71 -13.24
N GLN A 123 -15.98 -15.75 -12.35
CA GLN A 123 -17.24 -15.45 -11.69
C GLN A 123 -17.82 -14.13 -12.22
N SER A 124 -18.87 -14.21 -13.05
CA SER A 124 -19.48 -13.02 -13.67
C SER A 124 -20.04 -12.02 -12.65
N TYR A 125 -20.51 -12.48 -11.48
CA TYR A 125 -21.04 -11.61 -10.43
C TYR A 125 -19.98 -10.66 -9.84
N MET A 126 -18.68 -10.98 -9.99
CA MET A 126 -17.60 -10.12 -9.50
C MET A 126 -17.38 -8.90 -10.39
N VAL A 127 -17.81 -8.93 -11.65
CA VAL A 127 -17.53 -7.89 -12.64
C VAL A 127 -17.96 -6.52 -12.12
N ASP A 128 -19.25 -6.36 -11.80
CA ASP A 128 -19.81 -5.09 -11.35
C ASP A 128 -19.23 -4.64 -9.99
N GLN A 129 -18.98 -5.59 -9.09
CA GLN A 129 -18.43 -5.31 -7.77
C GLN A 129 -17.00 -4.79 -7.86
N VAL A 130 -16.17 -5.39 -8.71
CA VAL A 130 -14.80 -4.93 -8.96
C VAL A 130 -14.80 -3.56 -9.61
N TYR A 131 -15.69 -3.30 -10.57
CA TYR A 131 -15.81 -1.97 -11.20
C TYR A 131 -16.11 -0.88 -10.17
N ARG A 132 -17.17 -1.05 -9.38
CA ARG A 132 -17.55 -0.07 -8.34
C ARG A 132 -16.47 0.12 -7.30
N PHE A 133 -15.82 -0.98 -6.90
CA PHE A 133 -14.70 -0.93 -5.97
C PHE A 133 -13.54 -0.10 -6.50
N ILE A 134 -13.11 -0.35 -7.74
CA ILE A 134 -11.99 0.39 -8.35
C ILE A 134 -12.37 1.86 -8.55
N GLU A 135 -13.56 2.14 -9.07
CA GLU A 135 -14.08 3.50 -9.24
C GLU A 135 -14.06 4.27 -7.92
N TYR A 136 -14.55 3.66 -6.84
CA TYR A 136 -14.57 4.27 -5.51
C TYR A 136 -13.17 4.59 -4.98
N ILE A 137 -12.23 3.62 -5.01
CA ILE A 137 -10.90 3.83 -4.42
C ILE A 137 -10.05 4.82 -5.23
N THR A 138 -10.36 5.03 -6.51
CA THR A 138 -9.67 6.00 -7.36
C THR A 138 -10.42 7.32 -7.54
N LEU A 139 -11.59 7.47 -6.93
CA LEU A 139 -12.40 8.67 -7.02
C LEU A 139 -11.57 9.90 -6.64
N ASN A 140 -11.59 10.94 -7.49
CA ASN A 140 -10.86 12.20 -7.35
C ASN A 140 -9.31 12.10 -7.31
N SER A 141 -8.73 10.95 -7.65
CA SER A 141 -7.28 10.74 -7.68
C SER A 141 -6.81 10.25 -9.05
N PHE A 142 -6.95 8.96 -9.34
CA PHE A 142 -6.37 8.33 -10.53
C PHE A 142 -7.45 8.00 -11.56
N GLU A 143 -7.15 8.30 -12.82
CA GLU A 143 -7.89 7.80 -13.97
C GLU A 143 -7.58 6.32 -14.15
N THR A 144 -8.62 5.52 -14.39
CA THR A 144 -8.48 4.08 -14.57
C THR A 144 -9.07 3.61 -15.90
N GLU A 145 -8.30 2.79 -16.61
CA GLU A 145 -8.76 2.07 -17.79
C GLU A 145 -8.76 0.57 -17.46
N ILE A 146 -9.88 0.11 -16.89
CA ILE A 146 -10.04 -1.27 -16.46
C ILE A 146 -11.14 -1.99 -17.25
N LEU A 147 -10.80 -3.17 -17.75
CA LEU A 147 -11.72 -4.09 -18.37
C LEU A 147 -11.81 -5.36 -17.53
N VAL A 148 -13.00 -5.65 -17.00
CA VAL A 148 -13.26 -6.87 -16.22
C VAL A 148 -14.09 -7.82 -17.08
N ILE A 149 -13.52 -8.98 -17.41
CA ILE A 149 -14.12 -9.96 -18.34
C ILE A 149 -14.14 -11.36 -17.75
N SER A 150 -15.03 -12.21 -18.26
CA SER A 150 -15.00 -13.62 -17.93
C SER A 150 -13.87 -14.36 -18.66
N GLY A 151 -13.41 -15.49 -18.12
CA GLY A 151 -12.44 -16.36 -18.79
C GLY A 151 -12.90 -16.83 -20.18
N GLU A 152 -14.21 -17.01 -20.38
CA GLU A 152 -14.81 -17.41 -21.66
C GLU A 152 -14.75 -16.31 -22.72
N GLN A 153 -14.70 -15.03 -22.30
CA GLN A 153 -14.65 -13.87 -23.19
C GLN A 153 -13.22 -13.47 -23.59
N TYR A 154 -12.21 -14.13 -23.02
CA TYR A 154 -10.82 -13.76 -23.22
C TYR A 154 -10.26 -14.27 -24.56
N ASP A 155 -9.99 -13.35 -25.49
CA ASP A 155 -9.14 -13.60 -26.67
C ASP A 155 -7.87 -12.73 -26.60
N MET A 156 -6.71 -13.42 -26.50
CA MET A 156 -5.39 -12.81 -26.35
C MET A 156 -5.01 -11.86 -27.50
N LYS A 157 -5.61 -12.00 -28.69
CA LYS A 157 -5.27 -11.20 -29.87
C LYS A 157 -5.70 -9.72 -29.78
N ASN A 158 -6.62 -9.39 -28.88
CA ASN A 158 -7.24 -8.05 -28.83
C ASN A 158 -6.57 -7.07 -27.86
N PHE A 159 -5.54 -7.47 -27.13
CA PHE A 159 -5.03 -6.70 -25.99
C PHE A 159 -3.54 -6.35 -26.10
N LYS A 160 -3.20 -5.50 -27.08
CA LYS A 160 -1.87 -4.86 -27.15
C LYS A 160 -1.73 -3.83 -26.01
N ASP A 161 -0.54 -3.78 -25.41
CA ASP A 161 -0.15 -2.78 -24.40
C ASP A 161 -1.07 -2.71 -23.16
N THR A 162 -1.51 -3.88 -22.68
CA THR A 162 -2.41 -4.02 -21.54
C THR A 162 -1.82 -5.02 -20.54
N ILE A 163 -1.95 -4.74 -19.25
CA ILE A 163 -1.62 -5.67 -18.18
C ILE A 163 -2.78 -6.64 -18.02
N ILE A 164 -2.50 -7.95 -18.05
CA ILE A 164 -3.52 -8.99 -17.99
C ILE A 164 -3.30 -9.81 -16.73
N LEU A 165 -4.29 -9.82 -15.85
CA LEU A 165 -4.27 -10.51 -14.57
C LEU A 165 -5.42 -11.52 -14.51
N GLN A 166 -5.13 -12.73 -14.04
CA GLN A 166 -6.13 -13.77 -13.81
C GLN A 166 -5.89 -14.40 -12.44
N GLY A 167 -6.77 -14.07 -11.48
CA GLY A 167 -6.57 -14.42 -10.07
C GLY A 167 -5.18 -13.99 -9.58
N ASN A 168 -4.35 -14.93 -9.16
CA ASN A 168 -2.98 -14.66 -8.68
C ASN A 168 -1.91 -14.61 -9.77
N ARG A 169 -2.27 -14.83 -11.05
CA ARG A 169 -1.32 -14.96 -12.15
C ARG A 169 -1.25 -13.68 -12.94
N ILE A 170 -0.02 -13.26 -13.24
CA ILE A 170 0.27 -12.24 -14.25
C ILE A 170 0.36 -12.98 -15.59
N ILE A 171 -0.64 -12.80 -16.44
CA ILE A 171 -0.65 -13.39 -17.78
C ILE A 171 0.20 -12.55 -18.74
N LYS A 172 0.15 -11.22 -18.58
CA LYS A 172 0.92 -10.28 -19.38
C LYS A 172 1.27 -9.03 -18.57
N ASP A 173 2.56 -8.69 -18.59
CA ASP A 173 3.13 -7.44 -18.09
C ASP A 173 4.32 -7.08 -19.00
N SER A 174 4.04 -6.39 -20.09
CA SER A 174 5.05 -6.13 -21.13
C SER A 174 6.14 -5.16 -20.66
N ASP A 175 5.81 -4.29 -19.71
CA ASP A 175 6.71 -3.29 -19.16
C ASP A 175 7.42 -3.76 -17.88
N ASN A 176 7.10 -4.98 -17.40
CA ASN A 176 7.67 -5.59 -16.20
C ASN A 176 7.55 -4.72 -14.93
N ILE A 177 6.43 -4.00 -14.80
CA ILE A 177 6.20 -3.06 -13.69
C ILE A 177 5.70 -3.73 -12.42
N LEU A 178 5.27 -5.00 -12.51
CA LEU A 178 4.72 -5.80 -11.41
C LEU A 178 5.79 -6.60 -10.64
N ASN A 179 7.05 -6.14 -10.67
CA ASN A 179 8.15 -6.80 -9.97
C ASN A 179 7.89 -6.85 -8.44
N PRO A 180 7.83 -8.04 -7.82
CA PRO A 180 7.58 -8.19 -6.39
C PRO A 180 8.52 -7.41 -5.45
N LYS A 181 9.73 -7.05 -5.89
CA LYS A 181 10.69 -6.33 -5.04
C LYS A 181 10.37 -4.85 -4.88
N THR A 182 9.59 -4.26 -5.79
CA THR A 182 9.33 -2.82 -5.85
C THR A 182 7.91 -2.44 -5.40
N LEU A 183 7.14 -3.40 -4.88
CA LEU A 183 5.73 -3.23 -4.51
C LEU A 183 5.52 -2.99 -3.00
N GLY A 184 6.51 -2.43 -2.31
CA GLY A 184 6.50 -2.32 -0.85
C GLY A 184 5.32 -1.48 -0.33
N ILE A 185 5.10 -0.33 -0.96
CA ILE A 185 4.10 0.67 -0.55
C ILE A 185 2.69 0.18 -0.90
N GLU A 186 2.51 -0.33 -2.11
CA GLU A 186 1.24 -0.90 -2.58
C GLU A 186 0.82 -2.08 -1.69
N ARG A 187 1.76 -2.96 -1.31
CA ARG A 187 1.48 -4.03 -0.35
C ARG A 187 1.06 -3.50 1.02
N SER A 188 1.67 -2.42 1.49
CA SER A 188 1.33 -1.82 2.78
C SER A 188 -0.11 -1.29 2.76
N LEU A 189 -0.50 -0.58 1.69
CA LEU A 189 -1.87 -0.10 1.47
C LEU A 189 -2.88 -1.25 1.46
N VAL A 190 -2.60 -2.29 0.66
CA VAL A 190 -3.48 -3.46 0.54
C VAL A 190 -3.59 -4.25 1.84
N ARG A 191 -2.48 -4.38 2.59
CA ARG A 191 -2.50 -5.06 3.90
C ARG A 191 -3.35 -4.33 4.91
N LYS A 192 -3.29 -2.99 4.96
CA LYS A 192 -4.18 -2.20 5.83
C LYS A 192 -5.65 -2.39 5.44
N PHE A 193 -5.97 -2.35 4.15
CA PHE A 193 -7.33 -2.62 3.65
C PHE A 193 -7.84 -4.00 4.07
N LEU A 194 -7.06 -5.06 3.82
CA LEU A 194 -7.47 -6.43 4.11
C LEU A 194 -7.48 -6.75 5.61
N GLY A 195 -6.60 -6.10 6.38
CA GLY A 195 -6.46 -6.31 7.83
C GLY A 195 -7.51 -5.58 8.67
N GLU A 196 -8.10 -4.50 8.15
CA GLU A 196 -9.19 -3.79 8.82
C GLU A 196 -10.45 -4.67 8.83
N TYR A 197 -11.05 -4.85 10.00
CA TYR A 197 -12.23 -5.70 10.18
C TYR A 197 -13.48 -5.01 9.65
N GLU A 198 -13.63 -3.73 9.95
CA GLU A 198 -14.83 -2.98 9.59
C GLU A 198 -14.84 -2.66 8.08
N PRO A 199 -15.90 -3.06 7.33
CA PRO A 199 -15.99 -2.86 5.88
C PRO A 199 -15.78 -1.42 5.42
N LYS A 200 -16.55 -0.48 5.98
CA LYS A 200 -16.57 0.92 5.57
C LYS A 200 -15.21 1.61 5.84
N PRO A 201 -14.65 1.57 7.06
CA PRO A 201 -13.31 2.08 7.33
C PRO A 201 -12.25 1.50 6.40
N SER A 202 -12.29 0.20 6.12
CA SER A 202 -11.28 -0.42 5.25
C SER A 202 -11.24 0.21 3.85
N LEU A 203 -12.39 0.43 3.22
CA LEU A 203 -12.48 1.11 1.92
C LEU A 203 -11.93 2.54 1.99
N ILE A 204 -12.36 3.29 3.01
CA ILE A 204 -11.93 4.68 3.22
C ILE A 204 -10.42 4.77 3.40
N TYR A 205 -9.80 3.84 4.13
CA TYR A 205 -8.34 3.78 4.29
C TYR A 205 -7.63 3.61 2.94
N LEU A 206 -8.11 2.69 2.11
CA LEU A 206 -7.50 2.45 0.81
C LEU A 206 -7.65 3.65 -0.13
N GLN A 207 -8.86 4.19 -0.23
CA GLN A 207 -9.16 5.38 -1.02
C GLN A 207 -8.28 6.57 -0.58
N ASN A 208 -8.25 6.87 0.72
CA ASN A 208 -7.46 7.97 1.25
C ASN A 208 -5.96 7.77 1.02
N GLY A 209 -5.47 6.53 1.09
CA GLY A 209 -4.08 6.21 0.78
C GLY A 209 -3.72 6.52 -0.68
N LEU A 210 -4.59 6.15 -1.62
CA LEU A 210 -4.41 6.47 -3.03
C LEU A 210 -4.54 7.98 -3.29
N GLN A 211 -5.56 8.63 -2.72
CA GLN A 211 -5.75 10.07 -2.83
C GLN A 211 -4.53 10.85 -2.31
N LYS A 212 -4.00 10.48 -1.15
CA LYS A 212 -2.80 11.11 -0.60
C LYS A 212 -1.59 10.90 -1.51
N ALA A 213 -1.38 9.69 -2.02
CA ALA A 213 -0.30 9.43 -2.97
C ALA A 213 -0.42 10.31 -4.24
N TYR A 214 -1.64 10.49 -4.76
CA TYR A 214 -1.92 11.37 -5.88
C TYR A 214 -1.60 12.84 -5.56
N ASP A 215 -2.14 13.37 -4.46
CA ASP A 215 -1.99 14.78 -4.09
C ASP A 215 -0.53 15.14 -3.81
N LEU A 216 0.21 14.26 -3.13
CA LEU A 216 1.63 14.43 -2.89
C LEU A 216 2.44 14.38 -4.19
N SER A 217 2.12 13.45 -5.09
CA SER A 217 2.77 13.36 -6.41
C SER A 217 2.51 14.60 -7.25
N ARG A 218 1.28 15.14 -7.22
CA ARG A 218 0.94 16.39 -7.91
C ARG A 218 1.75 17.57 -7.38
N THR A 219 1.96 17.68 -6.07
CA THR A 219 2.86 18.70 -5.52
C THR A 219 4.30 18.55 -6.03
N ILE A 220 4.79 17.33 -6.23
CA ILE A 220 6.10 17.11 -6.85
C ILE A 220 6.10 17.57 -8.31
N VAL A 221 5.04 17.29 -9.07
CA VAL A 221 4.86 17.81 -10.44
C VAL A 221 4.93 19.34 -10.45
N ASP A 222 4.24 20.00 -9.53
CA ASP A 222 4.25 21.46 -9.41
C ASP A 222 5.65 21.99 -9.07
N ILE A 223 6.39 21.32 -8.19
CA ILE A 223 7.79 21.66 -7.90
C ILE A 223 8.62 21.57 -9.19
N VAL A 224 8.53 20.44 -9.91
CA VAL A 224 9.34 20.18 -11.11
C VAL A 224 9.03 21.18 -12.23
N ASN A 225 7.75 21.49 -12.46
CA ASN A 225 7.33 22.44 -13.49
C ASN A 225 7.80 23.88 -13.22
N ASN A 226 8.07 24.23 -11.97
CA ASN A 226 8.55 25.56 -11.57
C ASN A 226 10.08 25.69 -11.55
N LEU A 227 10.82 24.62 -11.85
CA LEU A 227 12.28 24.65 -11.91
C LEU A 227 12.79 25.44 -13.12
N LYS A 228 13.93 26.10 -12.96
CA LYS A 228 14.66 26.67 -14.09
C LYS A 228 15.33 25.55 -14.89
N LYS A 229 15.55 25.77 -16.19
CA LYS A 229 16.25 24.79 -17.06
C LYS A 229 17.59 24.37 -16.42
N LYS A 230 17.79 23.04 -16.31
CA LYS A 230 18.97 22.35 -15.72
C LYS A 230 19.08 22.37 -14.19
N GLU A 231 18.10 22.92 -13.49
CA GLU A 231 18.04 22.83 -12.03
C GLU A 231 17.68 21.41 -11.60
N LYS A 232 18.33 20.92 -10.54
CA LYS A 232 18.08 19.60 -9.98
C LYS A 232 17.34 19.73 -8.65
N ILE A 233 16.50 18.76 -8.33
CA ILE A 233 15.81 18.70 -7.04
C ILE A 233 16.57 17.82 -6.05
N TYR A 234 16.61 18.28 -4.80
CA TYR A 234 17.14 17.53 -3.67
C TYR A 234 15.97 16.93 -2.89
N SER A 235 16.08 15.65 -2.52
CA SER A 235 15.03 14.93 -1.78
C SER A 235 14.59 15.67 -0.52
N LYS A 236 15.53 16.25 0.23
CA LYS A 236 15.25 17.05 1.44
C LYS A 236 14.28 18.20 1.15
N ASN A 237 14.53 18.98 0.10
CA ASN A 237 13.68 20.12 -0.25
C ASN A 237 12.27 19.67 -0.63
N VAL A 238 12.15 18.53 -1.35
CA VAL A 238 10.84 17.98 -1.72
C VAL A 238 10.07 17.53 -0.48
N ILE A 239 10.73 16.85 0.46
CA ILE A 239 10.13 16.43 1.74
C ILE A 239 9.66 17.65 2.54
N GLU A 240 10.48 18.70 2.65
CA GLU A 240 10.13 19.92 3.38
C GLU A 240 8.90 20.63 2.77
N VAL A 241 8.82 20.73 1.44
CA VAL A 241 7.66 21.33 0.74
C VAL A 241 6.41 20.47 0.93
N ILE A 242 6.53 19.15 0.82
CA ILE A 242 5.42 18.23 1.09
C ILE A 242 4.92 18.39 2.53
N ALA A 243 5.84 18.41 3.50
CA ALA A 243 5.48 18.56 4.90
C ALA A 243 4.78 19.88 5.20
N ALA A 244 5.23 20.98 4.59
CA ALA A 244 4.62 22.29 4.75
C ALA A 244 3.22 22.38 4.12
N ASN A 245 3.03 21.81 2.92
CA ASN A 245 1.76 21.93 2.18
C ASN A 245 0.69 20.94 2.63
N HIS A 246 1.10 19.77 3.13
CA HIS A 246 0.19 18.64 3.39
C HIS A 246 0.20 18.18 4.84
N TYR A 247 0.92 18.88 5.72
CA TYR A 247 1.06 18.59 7.15
C TYR A 247 1.43 17.13 7.43
N VAL A 248 2.31 16.56 6.60
CA VAL A 248 2.66 15.15 6.62
C VAL A 248 4.17 14.95 6.52
N ASN A 249 4.71 14.09 7.36
CA ASN A 249 6.10 13.68 7.24
C ASN A 249 6.20 12.41 6.38
N ILE A 250 7.15 12.37 5.45
CA ILE A 250 7.37 11.20 4.60
C ILE A 250 8.82 10.75 4.66
N GLN A 251 9.02 9.44 4.62
CA GLN A 251 10.35 8.84 4.57
C GLN A 251 10.85 8.73 3.12
N LEU A 252 12.17 8.60 2.93
CA LEU A 252 12.79 8.44 1.60
C LEU A 252 12.18 7.32 0.74
N PRO A 253 11.88 6.11 1.27
CA PRO A 253 11.24 5.06 0.47
C PRO A 253 9.86 5.46 -0.07
N TYR A 254 9.09 6.25 0.69
CA TYR A 254 7.80 6.76 0.24
C TYR A 254 8.01 7.86 -0.82
N LEU A 255 9.02 8.72 -0.67
CA LEU A 255 9.38 9.70 -1.68
C LEU A 255 9.77 9.04 -3.02
N ASP A 256 10.58 7.98 -2.99
CA ASP A 256 10.96 7.23 -4.21
C ASP A 256 9.74 6.61 -4.90
N PHE A 257 8.77 6.15 -4.10
CA PHE A 257 7.48 5.70 -4.61
C PHE A 257 6.68 6.85 -5.24
N LEU A 258 6.64 8.03 -4.64
CA LEU A 258 5.98 9.20 -5.24
C LEU A 258 6.66 9.62 -6.55
N TYR A 259 7.99 9.63 -6.61
CA TYR A 259 8.71 9.89 -7.87
C TYR A 259 8.35 8.90 -8.97
N THR A 260 8.16 7.64 -8.60
CA THR A 260 7.71 6.61 -9.54
C THR A 260 6.33 6.96 -10.13
N ILE A 261 5.39 7.46 -9.32
CA ILE A 261 4.07 7.92 -9.79
C ILE A 261 4.22 9.14 -10.71
N VAL A 262 5.05 10.12 -10.33
CA VAL A 262 5.31 11.33 -11.14
C VAL A 262 5.83 10.97 -12.53
N GLU A 263 6.80 10.07 -12.60
CA GLU A 263 7.43 9.66 -13.86
C GLU A 263 6.48 8.83 -14.73
N ASN A 264 5.70 7.92 -14.14
CA ASN A 264 4.91 6.95 -14.90
C ASN A 264 3.45 7.38 -15.14
N TYR A 265 2.79 7.96 -14.15
CA TYR A 265 1.40 8.40 -14.27
C TYR A 265 1.28 9.80 -14.87
N PHE A 266 2.06 10.75 -14.34
CA PHE A 266 2.03 12.14 -14.83
C PHE A 266 2.94 12.37 -16.04
N GLY A 267 3.85 11.44 -16.34
CA GLY A 267 4.76 11.54 -17.49
C GLY A 267 5.80 12.65 -17.35
N VAL A 268 6.14 13.03 -16.11
CA VAL A 268 7.08 14.11 -15.81
C VAL A 268 8.41 13.52 -15.36
N GLU A 269 9.48 13.80 -16.11
CA GLU A 269 10.84 13.40 -15.71
C GLU A 269 11.30 14.21 -14.50
N VAL A 270 11.76 13.53 -13.45
CA VAL A 270 12.18 14.16 -12.20
C VAL A 270 13.71 14.35 -12.24
N PRO A 271 14.24 15.60 -12.35
CA PRO A 271 15.67 15.86 -12.45
C PRO A 271 16.35 15.78 -11.07
N LYS A 272 16.56 14.56 -10.57
CA LYS A 272 17.13 14.29 -9.24
C LYS A 272 18.61 14.69 -9.18
N SER A 273 19.03 15.37 -8.11
CA SER A 273 20.45 15.45 -7.78
C SER A 273 20.91 14.11 -7.22
N SER A 274 21.92 13.51 -7.84
CA SER A 274 22.47 12.21 -7.51
C SER A 274 23.31 12.27 -6.22
N ASN A 275 22.70 12.58 -5.08
CA ASN A 275 23.39 12.54 -3.79
C ASN A 275 22.66 11.57 -2.84
N ILE A 276 22.61 10.30 -3.25
CA ILE A 276 22.49 9.17 -2.30
C ILE A 276 23.88 8.82 -1.73
N SER A 277 24.98 9.37 -2.28
CA SER A 277 26.35 9.09 -1.83
C SER A 277 26.79 9.77 -0.53
N ASP A 278 26.14 10.87 -0.12
CA ASP A 278 26.70 11.71 0.96
C ASP A 278 26.08 11.44 2.34
N PHE A 279 25.05 10.59 2.42
CA PHE A 279 24.42 10.25 3.71
C PHE A 279 25.17 9.13 4.46
N LEU A 280 25.93 8.29 3.73
CA LEU A 280 26.70 7.18 4.30
C LEU A 280 28.19 7.49 4.52
N SER A 281 28.66 8.68 4.14
CA SER A 281 30.06 9.10 4.34
C SER A 281 30.32 9.81 5.67
N THR A 282 29.30 9.99 6.51
CA THR A 282 29.40 10.70 7.81
C THR A 282 28.84 9.93 9.01
N LEU A 283 28.72 8.60 8.91
CA LEU A 283 28.52 7.73 10.08
C LEU A 283 29.80 6.95 10.39
#